data_AF-A0A523R633-F1
#
_entry.id   AF-A0A523R633-F1
#
_cell.length_a   1.000
_cell.length_b   1.000
_cell.length_c   1.000
_cell.angle_alpha   90.00
_cell.angle_beta   90.00
_cell.angle_gamma   90.00
#
_symmetry.space_group_name_H-M   'P 1'
#
loop_
_entity.id
_entity.type
_entity.pdbx_description
1 polymer ?
#
loop_
_entity_poly.entity_id
_entity_poly.type
_entity_poly.pdbx_seq_one_letter_code
_entity_poly.pdbx_strand_id
1 'polypeptide(L)'
;MAGLTYTTAEFNTIVTMLGCLCATVQAATGYYAGYKKKKISLLKTNDILFRSHRAFGGFATTLYFLGLFAGITGFMGAIFFGEPPFEILDFSFNFHVWPSFAIAVIVIWKTYLSYFRKPLIYKHCKWLGVATFIAWSYNWISSSFSYYLRTLPSNPQHPPPTYMLPIELFWLQIALPFIIGAIIGFIIVRSADKKER
;
A
#
# COMPACT_ATOMS: atom_id res chain seq x y z
N MET A 1 -20.27 26.93 3.23
CA MET A 1 -19.24 26.12 2.55
C MET A 1 -19.25 24.74 3.18
N ALA A 2 -19.87 23.75 2.54
CA ALA A 2 -19.81 22.36 2.99
C ALA A 2 -18.41 21.82 2.62
N GLY A 3 -17.45 22.01 3.53
CA GLY A 3 -16.13 21.41 3.40
C GLY A 3 -16.26 19.90 3.44
N LEU A 4 -15.47 19.20 2.63
CA LEU A 4 -15.30 17.74 2.70
C LEU A 4 -14.87 17.37 4.14
N THR A 5 -15.80 17.01 5.00
CA THR A 5 -15.52 16.51 6.35
C THR A 5 -15.20 15.02 6.27
N TYR A 6 -13.99 14.67 5.82
CA TYR A 6 -13.45 13.34 6.03
C TYR A 6 -12.67 13.31 7.34
N THR A 7 -12.73 12.18 8.06
CA THR A 7 -11.84 11.99 9.21
C THR A 7 -10.43 11.68 8.74
N THR A 8 -9.42 12.12 9.50
CA THR A 8 -8.02 11.78 9.23
C THR A 8 -7.80 10.26 9.12
N ALA A 9 -8.54 9.48 9.92
CA ALA A 9 -8.49 8.02 9.89
C ALA A 9 -8.98 7.42 8.56
N GLU A 10 -10.12 7.88 8.05
CA GLU A 10 -10.66 7.41 6.76
C GLU A 10 -9.72 7.79 5.61
N PHE A 11 -9.21 9.02 5.60
CA PHE A 11 -8.27 9.47 4.56
C PHE A 11 -6.98 8.64 4.54
N ASN A 12 -6.37 8.38 5.70
CA ASN A 12 -5.18 7.54 5.80
C ASN A 12 -5.43 6.10 5.30
N THR A 13 -6.63 5.59 5.56
CA THR A 13 -7.04 4.26 5.10
C THR A 13 -7.20 4.25 3.58
N ILE A 14 -7.79 5.29 2.98
CA ILE A 14 -7.89 5.47 1.52
C ILE A 14 -6.50 5.59 0.87
N VAL A 15 -5.59 6.37 1.44
CA VAL A 15 -4.20 6.49 0.96
C VAL A 15 -3.53 5.11 0.94
N THR A 16 -3.74 4.31 1.98
CA THR A 16 -3.21 2.95 2.06
C THR A 16 -3.83 2.03 1.00
N MET A 17 -5.14 2.12 0.76
CA MET A 17 -5.84 1.40 -0.31
C MET A 17 -5.23 1.70 -1.68
N LEU A 18 -5.09 2.99 -2.02
CA LEU A 18 -4.53 3.44 -3.30
C LEU A 18 -3.07 3.00 -3.46
N GLY A 19 -2.30 3.05 -2.37
CA GLY A 19 -0.93 2.53 -2.33
C GLY A 19 -0.87 1.04 -2.63
N CYS A 20 -1.76 0.24 -2.03
CA CYS A 20 -1.85 -1.20 -2.27
C CYS A 20 -2.31 -1.55 -3.69
N LEU A 21 -3.22 -0.76 -4.27
CA LEU A 21 -3.60 -0.88 -5.68
C LEU A 21 -2.37 -0.68 -6.58
N CYS A 22 -1.60 0.38 -6.36
CA CYS A 22 -0.38 0.65 -7.11
C CYS A 22 0.66 -0.46 -6.93
N ALA A 23 0.84 -0.95 -5.69
CA ALA A 23 1.72 -2.06 -5.40
C ALA A 23 1.30 -3.35 -6.11
N THR A 24 -0.01 -3.60 -6.25
CA THR A 24 -0.56 -4.75 -6.99
C THR A 24 -0.20 -4.67 -8.48
N VAL A 25 -0.34 -3.50 -9.11
CA VAL A 25 0.07 -3.30 -10.51
C VAL A 25 1.60 -3.47 -10.67
N GLN A 26 2.38 -2.93 -9.73
CA GLN A 26 3.84 -3.12 -9.72
C GLN A 26 4.20 -4.60 -9.58
N ALA A 27 3.51 -5.36 -8.73
CA ALA A 27 3.71 -6.78 -8.54
C ALA A 27 3.35 -7.57 -9.80
N ALA A 28 2.22 -7.27 -10.46
CA ALA A 28 1.82 -7.94 -11.70
C ALA A 28 2.86 -7.76 -12.83
N THR A 29 3.33 -6.53 -13.04
CA THR A 29 4.36 -6.22 -14.04
C THR A 29 5.71 -6.86 -13.70
N GLY A 30 6.11 -6.84 -12.41
CA GLY A 30 7.31 -7.50 -11.92
C GLY A 30 7.26 -9.03 -12.04
N TYR A 31 6.12 -9.62 -11.70
CA TYR A 31 5.85 -11.05 -11.82
C TYR A 31 5.95 -11.51 -13.28
N TYR A 32 5.32 -10.77 -14.19
CA TYR A 32 5.36 -11.06 -15.62
C TYR A 32 6.81 -11.11 -16.13
N ALA A 33 7.61 -10.07 -15.85
CA ALA A 33 8.99 -10.02 -16.34
C ALA A 33 9.90 -11.03 -15.63
N GLY A 34 9.81 -11.14 -14.30
CA GLY A 34 10.74 -11.90 -13.47
C GLY A 34 10.45 -13.40 -13.41
N TYR A 35 9.18 -13.80 -13.38
CA TYR A 35 8.77 -15.19 -13.16
C TYR A 35 8.15 -15.83 -14.41
N LYS A 36 7.24 -15.13 -15.10
CA LYS A 36 6.61 -15.68 -16.31
C LYS A 36 7.54 -15.69 -17.51
N LYS A 37 8.18 -14.56 -17.83
CA LYS A 37 9.13 -14.44 -18.94
C LYS A 37 10.56 -14.77 -18.56
N LYS A 38 10.87 -14.85 -17.26
CA LYS A 38 12.22 -15.06 -16.71
C LYS A 38 13.27 -14.10 -17.29
N LYS A 39 12.85 -12.90 -17.71
CA LYS A 39 13.67 -11.89 -18.40
C LYS A 39 13.45 -10.54 -17.72
N ILE A 40 14.11 -10.34 -16.56
CA ILE A 40 13.99 -9.11 -15.75
C ILE A 40 14.35 -7.85 -16.57
N SER A 41 15.21 -7.98 -17.58
CA SER A 41 15.54 -6.86 -18.48
C SER A 41 14.34 -6.27 -19.22
N LEU A 42 13.22 -7.02 -19.36
CA LEU A 42 11.96 -6.49 -19.90
C LEU A 42 11.43 -5.28 -19.12
N LEU A 43 11.71 -5.19 -17.83
CA LEU A 43 11.39 -4.01 -17.02
C LEU A 43 12.23 -2.77 -17.39
N LYS A 44 13.15 -2.88 -18.35
CA LYS A 44 13.94 -1.75 -18.88
C LYS A 44 13.80 -1.61 -20.39
N THR A 45 13.64 -2.72 -21.11
CA THR A 45 13.64 -2.73 -22.59
C THR A 45 12.25 -2.65 -23.20
N ASN A 46 11.19 -3.06 -22.49
CA ASN A 46 9.82 -2.89 -22.97
C ASN A 46 9.25 -1.61 -22.36
N ASP A 47 9.05 -0.58 -23.19
CA ASP A 47 8.63 0.74 -22.74
C ASP A 47 7.33 0.74 -21.94
N ILE A 48 6.36 -0.10 -22.31
CA ILE A 48 5.08 -0.20 -21.61
C ILE A 48 5.32 -0.74 -20.20
N LEU A 49 6.02 -1.88 -20.09
CA LEU A 49 6.33 -2.45 -18.78
C LEU A 49 7.19 -1.54 -17.93
N PHE A 50 8.23 -0.93 -18.51
CA PHE A 50 9.13 -0.04 -17.78
C PHE A 50 8.38 1.16 -17.21
N ARG A 51 7.61 1.88 -18.05
CA ARG A 51 6.87 3.07 -17.63
C ARG A 51 5.83 2.71 -16.57
N SER A 52 5.03 1.66 -16.81
CA SER A 52 4.03 1.22 -15.84
C SER A 52 4.64 0.76 -14.53
N HIS A 53 5.63 -0.14 -14.56
CA HIS A 53 6.28 -0.66 -13.35
C HIS A 53 6.91 0.46 -12.52
N ARG A 54 7.53 1.44 -13.18
CA ARG A 54 8.15 2.59 -12.51
C ARG A 54 7.10 3.56 -11.97
N ALA A 55 6.07 3.90 -12.74
CA ALA A 55 5.04 4.85 -12.34
C ALA A 55 4.25 4.31 -11.13
N PHE A 56 3.68 3.11 -11.23
CA PHE A 56 2.93 2.52 -10.13
C PHE A 56 3.82 2.22 -8.91
N GLY A 57 5.08 1.81 -9.12
CA GLY A 57 6.03 1.67 -8.02
C GLY A 57 6.38 2.99 -7.33
N GLY A 58 6.48 4.07 -8.10
CA GLY A 58 6.67 5.44 -7.60
C GLY A 58 5.48 5.90 -6.78
N PHE A 59 4.26 5.81 -7.33
CA PHE A 59 3.04 6.17 -6.62
C PHE A 59 2.84 5.36 -5.33
N ALA A 60 3.06 4.05 -5.37
CA ALA A 60 3.03 3.23 -4.16
C ALA A 60 4.00 3.81 -3.12
N THR A 61 5.27 4.04 -3.49
CA THR A 61 6.27 4.58 -2.55
C THR A 61 5.88 5.95 -1.99
N THR A 62 5.36 6.86 -2.82
CA THR A 62 4.90 8.18 -2.38
C THR A 62 3.73 8.08 -1.41
N LEU A 63 2.72 7.26 -1.73
CA LEU A 63 1.56 7.05 -0.86
C LEU A 63 1.97 6.38 0.45
N TYR A 64 2.98 5.49 0.43
CA TYR A 64 3.55 4.94 1.66
C TYR A 64 4.09 6.04 2.56
N PHE A 65 4.92 6.95 2.03
CA PHE A 65 5.52 8.00 2.83
C PHE A 65 4.50 9.03 3.32
N LEU A 66 3.45 9.29 2.53
CA LEU A 66 2.33 10.11 2.98
C LEU A 66 1.62 9.48 4.19
N GLY A 67 1.28 8.18 4.10
CA GLY A 67 0.68 7.45 5.20
C GLY A 67 1.60 7.32 6.42
N LEU A 68 2.90 7.05 6.20
CA LEU A 68 3.90 6.97 7.25
C LEU A 68 4.07 8.30 7.99
N PHE A 69 4.09 9.42 7.26
CA PHE A 69 4.15 10.74 7.87
C PHE A 69 2.95 10.98 8.79
N ALA A 70 1.73 10.73 8.29
CA ALA A 70 0.51 10.85 9.09
C ALA A 70 0.49 9.88 10.30
N GLY A 71 1.02 8.66 10.13
CA GLY A 71 1.13 7.68 11.21
C GLY A 71 2.12 8.09 12.29
N ILE A 72 3.30 8.61 11.92
CA ILE A 72 4.30 9.09 12.87
C ILE A 72 3.79 10.32 13.62
N THR A 73 3.20 11.29 12.93
CA THR A 73 2.66 12.49 13.59
C THR A 73 1.52 12.14 14.55
N GLY A 74 0.62 11.24 14.16
CA GLY A 74 -0.44 10.75 15.05
C GLY A 74 0.09 9.95 16.24
N PHE A 75 1.10 9.10 16.04
CA PHE A 75 1.73 8.32 17.11
C PHE A 75 2.47 9.22 18.12
N MET A 76 3.22 10.21 17.64
CA MET A 76 3.85 11.22 18.50
C MET A 76 2.80 12.04 19.24
N GLY A 77 1.73 12.46 18.55
CA GLY A 77 0.60 13.17 19.16
C GLY A 77 0.00 12.41 20.34
N ALA A 78 -0.27 11.12 20.12
CA ALA A 78 -0.85 10.25 21.13
C ALA A 78 0.07 10.05 22.35
N ILE A 79 1.39 9.87 22.13
CA ILE A 79 2.35 9.63 23.22
C ILE A 79 2.65 10.90 24.02
N PHE A 80 2.85 12.04 23.35
CA PHE A 80 3.32 13.26 24.01
C PHE A 80 2.19 14.18 24.48
N PHE A 81 1.04 14.15 23.81
CA PHE A 81 -0.06 15.08 24.06
C PHE A 81 -1.39 14.39 24.38
N GLY A 82 -1.46 13.05 24.23
CA GLY A 82 -2.71 12.30 24.41
C GLY A 82 -3.73 12.53 23.30
N GLU A 83 -3.32 13.08 22.16
CA GLU A 83 -4.20 13.45 21.04
C GLU A 83 -3.69 12.87 19.70
N PRO A 84 -4.41 11.91 19.08
CA PRO A 84 -5.59 11.22 19.59
C PRO A 84 -5.25 10.32 20.80
N PRO A 85 -6.25 9.86 21.58
CA PRO A 85 -6.04 8.93 22.69
C PRO A 85 -5.16 7.74 22.32
N PHE A 86 -4.20 7.41 23.18
CA PHE A 86 -3.30 6.29 22.94
C PHE A 86 -3.95 4.95 23.32
N GLU A 87 -4.50 4.27 22.32
CA GLU A 87 -5.30 3.04 22.47
C GLU A 87 -4.44 1.76 22.57
N ILE A 88 -3.38 1.78 23.39
CA ILE A 88 -2.45 0.63 23.51
C ILE A 88 -3.09 -0.66 24.03
N LEU A 89 -4.25 -0.58 24.68
CA LEU A 89 -4.99 -1.76 25.13
C LEU A 89 -5.94 -2.33 24.06
N ASP A 90 -6.17 -1.60 22.97
CA ASP A 90 -7.09 -2.00 21.92
C ASP A 90 -6.42 -2.96 20.91
N PHE A 91 -7.03 -4.13 20.67
CA PHE A 91 -6.45 -5.11 19.75
C PHE A 91 -6.32 -4.55 18.32
N SER A 92 -7.33 -3.80 17.85
CA SER A 92 -7.35 -3.26 16.49
C SER A 92 -6.20 -2.27 16.28
N PHE A 93 -5.87 -1.48 17.31
CA PHE A 93 -4.68 -0.62 17.36
C PHE A 93 -3.39 -1.42 17.25
N ASN A 94 -3.20 -2.39 18.13
CA ASN A 94 -1.96 -3.16 18.17
C ASN A 94 -1.74 -3.99 16.89
N PHE A 95 -2.81 -4.49 16.27
CA PHE A 95 -2.77 -5.27 15.04
C PHE A 95 -2.19 -4.49 13.86
N HIS A 96 -2.42 -3.19 13.80
CA HIS A 96 -1.91 -2.35 12.70
C HIS A 96 -0.62 -1.61 13.06
N VAL A 97 -0.53 -1.03 14.26
CA VAL A 97 0.55 -0.09 14.59
C VAL A 97 1.90 -0.78 14.78
N TRP A 98 1.98 -1.87 15.55
CA TRP A 98 3.27 -2.52 15.80
C TRP A 98 3.89 -3.16 14.54
N PRO A 99 3.13 -3.93 13.75
CA PRO A 99 3.66 -4.50 12.52
C PRO A 99 4.05 -3.44 11.48
N SER A 100 3.41 -2.26 11.51
CA SER A 100 3.75 -1.12 10.64
C SER A 100 5.21 -0.67 10.78
N PHE A 101 5.84 -0.82 11.95
CA PHE A 101 7.27 -0.51 12.10
C PHE A 101 8.16 -1.46 11.28
N ALA A 102 7.87 -2.76 11.29
CA ALA A 102 8.61 -3.73 10.48
C ALA A 102 8.40 -3.48 8.97
N ILE A 103 7.16 -3.14 8.59
CA ILE A 103 6.82 -2.76 7.21
C ILE A 103 7.59 -1.51 6.79
N ALA A 104 7.73 -0.51 7.67
CA ALA A 104 8.50 0.69 7.40
C ALA A 104 9.95 0.38 7.09
N VAL A 105 10.58 -0.51 7.86
CA VAL A 105 11.95 -0.98 7.57
C VAL A 105 12.03 -1.60 6.18
N ILE A 106 11.10 -2.49 5.82
CA ILE A 106 11.09 -3.14 4.49
C ILE A 106 10.96 -2.11 3.37
N VAL A 107 10.00 -1.18 3.48
CA VAL A 107 9.72 -0.19 2.43
C VAL A 107 10.84 0.83 2.31
N ILE A 108 11.36 1.35 3.43
CA ILE A 108 12.50 2.28 3.45
C ILE A 108 13.73 1.60 2.86
N TRP A 109 14.03 0.36 3.27
CA TRP A 109 15.17 -0.39 2.76
C TRP A 109 15.07 -0.64 1.24
N LYS A 110 13.90 -1.09 0.76
CA LYS A 110 13.65 -1.26 -0.68
C LYS A 110 13.77 0.05 -1.43
N THR A 111 13.26 1.13 -0.88
CA THR A 111 13.36 2.47 -1.47
C THR A 111 14.83 2.89 -1.57
N TYR A 112 15.56 2.85 -0.47
CA TYR A 112 16.98 3.19 -0.43
C TYR A 112 17.79 2.39 -1.45
N LEU A 113 17.64 1.06 -1.47
CA LEU A 113 18.36 0.23 -2.44
C LEU A 113 17.94 0.55 -3.88
N SER A 114 16.68 0.92 -4.13
CA SER A 114 16.20 1.22 -5.49
C SER A 114 16.78 2.51 -6.05
N TYR A 115 17.02 3.50 -5.20
CA TYR A 115 17.58 4.80 -5.58
C TYR A 115 19.11 4.82 -5.55
N PHE A 116 19.73 4.31 -4.49
CA PHE A 116 21.17 4.48 -4.26
C PHE A 116 22.01 3.26 -4.61
N ARG A 117 21.45 2.04 -4.56
CA ARG A 117 22.21 0.78 -4.75
C ARG A 117 21.48 -0.22 -5.64
N LYS A 118 20.91 0.27 -6.74
CA LYS A 118 20.03 -0.50 -7.63
C LYS A 118 20.62 -1.83 -8.14
N PRO A 119 21.93 -1.97 -8.44
CA PRO A 119 22.51 -3.25 -8.83
C PRO A 119 22.35 -4.37 -7.78
N LEU A 120 22.35 -4.04 -6.49
CA LEU A 120 22.19 -5.01 -5.41
C LEU A 120 20.81 -5.68 -5.43
N ILE A 121 19.76 -4.94 -5.78
CA ILE A 121 18.40 -5.50 -5.90
C ILE A 121 18.35 -6.60 -6.94
N TYR A 122 18.95 -6.36 -8.12
CA TYR A 122 18.91 -7.33 -9.20
C TYR A 122 19.83 -8.53 -8.98
N LYS A 123 20.89 -8.38 -8.19
CA LYS A 123 21.88 -9.44 -7.95
C LYS A 123 21.55 -10.29 -6.72
N HIS A 124 21.20 -9.66 -5.60
CA HIS A 124 21.09 -10.32 -4.29
C HIS A 124 19.70 -10.16 -3.64
N CYS A 125 18.99 -9.07 -3.90
CA CYS A 125 17.73 -8.77 -3.20
C CYS A 125 16.49 -8.87 -4.11
N LYS A 126 16.43 -9.86 -5.02
CA LYS A 126 15.27 -10.06 -5.90
C LYS A 126 13.97 -10.33 -5.11
N TRP A 127 14.09 -11.00 -3.96
CA TRP A 127 13.00 -11.29 -3.03
C TRP A 127 12.37 -10.03 -2.44
N LEU A 128 13.08 -8.91 -2.43
CA LEU A 128 12.62 -7.65 -1.84
C LEU A 128 11.39 -7.07 -2.56
N GLY A 129 11.24 -7.38 -3.85
CA GLY A 129 10.02 -7.04 -4.59
C GLY A 129 8.78 -7.77 -4.05
N VAL A 130 8.91 -9.07 -3.80
CA VAL A 130 7.83 -9.89 -3.21
C VAL A 130 7.56 -9.46 -1.76
N ALA A 131 8.62 -9.27 -0.96
CA ALA A 131 8.49 -8.79 0.42
C ALA A 131 7.78 -7.42 0.49
N THR A 132 8.11 -6.50 -0.42
CA THR A 132 7.43 -5.19 -0.47
C THR A 132 5.95 -5.33 -0.81
N PHE A 133 5.58 -6.24 -1.71
CA PHE A 133 4.18 -6.48 -2.04
C PHE A 133 3.42 -7.07 -0.85
N ILE A 134 3.98 -8.09 -0.18
CA ILE A 134 3.39 -8.68 1.04
C ILE A 134 3.22 -7.61 2.13
N ALA A 135 4.23 -6.78 2.32
CA ALA A 135 4.19 -5.68 3.29
C ALA A 135 3.07 -4.69 2.98
N TRP A 136 2.86 -4.33 1.71
CA TRP A 136 1.72 -3.51 1.27
C TRP A 136 0.38 -4.17 1.50
N SER A 137 0.24 -5.44 1.13
CA SER A 137 -0.98 -6.21 1.34
C SER A 137 -1.37 -6.27 2.81
N TYR A 138 -0.38 -6.56 3.68
CA TYR A 138 -0.60 -6.56 5.12
C TYR A 138 -0.97 -5.17 5.62
N ASN A 139 -0.25 -4.13 5.21
CA ASN A 139 -0.51 -2.75 5.65
C ASN A 139 -1.95 -2.32 5.31
N TRP A 140 -2.41 -2.64 4.11
CA TRP A 140 -3.79 -2.40 3.69
C TRP A 140 -4.82 -3.19 4.49
N ILE A 141 -4.63 -4.50 4.60
CA ILE A 141 -5.55 -5.37 5.31
C ILE A 141 -5.65 -4.93 6.78
N SER A 142 -4.51 -4.78 7.46
CA SER A 142 -4.46 -4.37 8.86
C SER A 142 -5.03 -2.97 9.10
N SER A 143 -4.74 -2.00 8.22
CA SER A 143 -5.34 -0.66 8.28
C SER A 143 -6.85 -0.72 8.11
N SER A 144 -7.35 -1.53 7.18
CA SER A 144 -8.80 -1.72 6.98
C SER A 144 -9.45 -2.31 8.23
N PHE A 145 -8.91 -3.42 8.75
CA PHE A 145 -9.40 -4.04 9.98
C PHE A 145 -9.40 -3.04 11.15
N SER A 146 -8.29 -2.32 11.35
CA SER A 146 -8.20 -1.32 12.42
C SER A 146 -9.18 -0.18 12.24
N TYR A 147 -9.44 0.27 11.02
CA TYR A 147 -10.39 1.35 10.76
C TYR A 147 -11.82 0.88 11.05
N TYR A 148 -12.26 -0.19 10.39
CA TYR A 148 -13.63 -0.67 10.47
C TYR A 148 -14.02 -1.16 11.87
N LEU A 149 -13.14 -1.87 12.58
CA LEU A 149 -13.45 -2.34 13.94
C LEU A 149 -13.65 -1.18 14.92
N ARG A 150 -12.93 -0.08 14.76
CA ARG A 150 -13.09 1.10 15.62
C ARG A 150 -14.31 1.94 15.31
N THR A 151 -14.95 1.71 14.15
CA THR A 151 -16.27 2.31 13.86
C THR A 151 -17.42 1.62 14.62
N LEU A 152 -17.14 0.56 15.39
CA LEU A 152 -18.15 -0.22 16.10
C LEU A 152 -17.80 -0.43 17.60
N PRO A 153 -18.54 0.18 18.55
CA PRO A 153 -19.59 1.17 18.33
C PRO A 153 -19.02 2.50 17.81
N SER A 154 -19.79 3.18 16.97
CA SER A 154 -19.41 4.47 16.40
C SER A 154 -19.09 5.47 17.51
N ASN A 155 -17.99 6.21 17.34
CA ASN A 155 -17.59 7.28 18.25
C ASN A 155 -17.06 8.48 17.44
N PRO A 156 -16.92 9.67 18.05
CA PRO A 156 -16.49 10.87 17.32
C PRO A 156 -15.11 10.77 16.65
N GLN A 157 -14.22 9.92 17.16
CA GLN A 157 -12.88 9.68 16.62
C GLN A 157 -12.90 8.71 15.42
N HIS A 158 -13.85 7.78 15.42
CA HIS A 158 -14.04 6.75 14.41
C HIS A 158 -15.52 6.68 13.99
N PRO A 159 -16.03 7.71 13.29
CA PRO A 159 -17.38 7.67 12.75
C PRO A 159 -17.47 6.62 11.63
N PRO A 160 -18.69 6.21 11.25
CA PRO A 160 -18.90 5.28 10.15
C PRO A 160 -18.29 5.82 8.85
N PRO A 161 -17.92 4.92 7.92
CA PRO A 161 -17.35 5.32 6.63
C PRO A 161 -18.27 6.26 5.85
N THR A 162 -17.69 7.32 5.29
CA THR A 162 -18.40 8.25 4.40
C THR A 162 -18.07 7.99 2.92
N TYR A 163 -16.82 7.63 2.64
CA TYR A 163 -16.28 7.41 1.29
C TYR A 163 -15.86 5.95 1.05
N MET A 164 -15.41 5.26 2.09
CA MET A 164 -15.21 3.82 2.00
C MET A 164 -16.55 3.08 2.03
N LEU A 165 -16.58 1.85 1.52
CA LEU A 165 -17.79 1.03 1.58
C LEU A 165 -18.24 0.81 3.03
N PRO A 166 -19.53 0.64 3.29
CA PRO A 166 -20.01 0.39 4.64
C PRO A 166 -19.54 -1.00 5.13
N ILE A 167 -19.60 -1.24 6.44
CA ILE A 167 -19.03 -2.43 7.10
C ILE A 167 -19.59 -3.75 6.53
N GLU A 168 -20.83 -3.76 6.06
CA GLU A 168 -21.48 -4.91 5.43
C GLU A 168 -20.75 -5.37 4.16
N LEU A 169 -20.00 -4.46 3.52
CA LEU A 169 -19.21 -4.68 2.33
C LEU A 169 -17.69 -4.68 2.62
N PHE A 170 -17.29 -4.86 3.88
CA PHE A 170 -15.90 -4.85 4.34
C PHE A 170 -14.96 -5.73 3.50
N TRP A 171 -15.37 -6.98 3.22
CA TRP A 171 -14.54 -7.90 2.44
C TRP A 171 -14.38 -7.46 0.99
N LEU A 172 -15.43 -6.85 0.42
CA LEU A 172 -15.35 -6.25 -0.89
C LEU A 172 -14.36 -5.08 -0.87
N GLN A 173 -14.44 -4.20 0.13
CA GLN A 173 -13.50 -3.09 0.32
C GLN A 173 -12.06 -3.61 0.33
N ILE A 174 -11.75 -4.62 1.15
CA ILE A 174 -10.41 -5.22 1.22
C ILE A 174 -9.96 -5.76 -0.15
N ALA A 175 -10.87 -6.39 -0.90
CA ALA A 175 -10.54 -6.99 -2.18
C ALA A 175 -10.31 -5.96 -3.31
N LEU A 176 -10.93 -4.77 -3.23
CA LEU A 176 -10.89 -3.75 -4.29
C LEU A 176 -9.49 -3.44 -4.84
N PRO A 177 -8.48 -3.06 -4.04
CA PRO A 177 -7.16 -2.71 -4.59
C PRO A 177 -6.49 -3.88 -5.30
N PHE A 178 -6.74 -5.12 -4.85
CA PHE A 178 -6.21 -6.31 -5.50
C PHE A 178 -6.90 -6.60 -6.82
N ILE A 179 -8.23 -6.55 -6.85
CA ILE A 179 -9.04 -6.81 -8.06
C ILE A 179 -8.74 -5.76 -9.12
N ILE A 180 -8.87 -4.47 -8.77
CA ILE A 180 -8.64 -3.35 -9.70
C ILE A 180 -7.18 -3.34 -10.15
N GLY A 181 -6.23 -3.51 -9.22
CA GLY A 181 -4.81 -3.58 -9.54
C GLY A 181 -4.46 -4.76 -10.46
N ALA A 182 -5.08 -5.93 -10.27
CA ALA A 182 -4.90 -7.09 -11.13
C ALA A 182 -5.47 -6.85 -12.53
N ILE A 183 -6.65 -6.23 -12.66
CA ILE A 183 -7.26 -5.88 -13.95
C ILE A 183 -6.34 -4.93 -14.73
N ILE A 184 -5.89 -3.84 -14.09
CA ILE A 184 -4.98 -2.86 -14.69
C ILE A 184 -3.66 -3.54 -15.09
N GLY A 185 -3.08 -4.33 -14.17
CA GLY A 185 -1.85 -5.09 -14.40
C GLY A 185 -1.97 -6.05 -15.57
N PHE A 186 -3.10 -6.74 -15.70
CA PHE A 186 -3.38 -7.65 -16.81
C PHE A 186 -3.43 -6.93 -18.16
N ILE A 187 -4.11 -5.78 -18.23
CA ILE A 187 -4.19 -4.97 -19.46
C ILE A 187 -2.79 -4.50 -19.89
N ILE A 188 -1.98 -4.01 -18.94
CA ILE A 188 -0.59 -3.58 -19.19
C ILE A 188 0.25 -4.75 -19.71
N VAL A 189 0.19 -5.90 -19.03
CA VAL A 189 0.95 -7.09 -19.39
C VAL A 189 0.53 -7.63 -20.77
N ARG A 190 -0.77 -7.68 -21.08
CA ARG A 190 -1.28 -8.06 -22.41
C ARG A 190 -0.75 -7.13 -23.50
N SER A 191 -0.73 -5.83 -23.24
CA SER A 191 -0.23 -4.82 -24.18
C SER A 191 1.27 -4.95 -24.40
N ALA A 192 2.02 -5.25 -23.33
CA ALA A 192 3.45 -5.51 -23.41
C ALA A 192 3.79 -6.80 -24.17
N ASP A 193 3.03 -7.88 -23.96
CA ASP A 193 3.23 -9.17 -24.66
C ASP A 193 3.00 -9.02 -26.17
N LYS A 194 1.99 -8.23 -26.57
CA LYS A 194 1.71 -7.95 -27.99
C LYS A 194 2.84 -7.19 -28.70
N LYS A 195 3.60 -6.35 -27.97
CA LYS A 195 4.75 -5.63 -28.53
C LYS A 195 6.04 -6.46 -28.57
N GLU A 196 6.10 -7.55 -27.81
CA GLU A 196 7.26 -8.44 -27.78
C GLU A 196 7.20 -9.51 -28.89
N ARG A 197 5.99 -9.86 -29.34
CA ARG A 197 5.75 -10.71 -30.52
C ARG A 197 5.90 -9.90 -31.80
#